data_AF-K1TCN6-F1
#
_entry.id   AF-K1TCN6-F1
#
_cell.length_a   1.000
_cell.length_b   1.000
_cell.length_c   1.000
_cell.angle_alpha   90.00
_cell.angle_beta   90.00
_cell.angle_gamma   90.00
#
_symmetry.space_group_name_H-M   'P 1'
#
loop_
_entity.id
_entity.type
_entity.pdbx_description
1 polymer ?
#
loop_
_entity_poly.entity_id
_entity_poly.type
_entity_poly.pdbx_seq_one_letter_code
_entity_poly.pdbx_strand_id
1 'polypeptide(L)'
;KKLIKEAFQGEKIVLIENEFGEIGIDGGFMREAGIQVNELNSGCICCSLVGDFREALKKVVEAYHPDRILIEPSGVGKLSDVTRAVEGVGETLPVSLNSFVTVADVNKVKMYMKNFGEFYDDQISHASCIILSRTGSADEKKVAAAVALIQEKNPTATIVTTDWNELTGAQIVSVMDGKRDLVAELLSEAQASNA
;
A
#
# COMPACT_ATOMS: atom_id res chain seq x y z
N LYS A 1 -9.24 -4.30 -2.16
CA LYS A 1 -10.70 -4.57 -2.07
C LYS A 1 -11.32 -4.32 -0.69
N LYS A 2 -10.78 -4.89 0.40
CA LYS A 2 -11.31 -4.69 1.77
C LYS A 2 -11.45 -3.21 2.17
N LEU A 3 -10.39 -2.41 2.00
CA LEU A 3 -10.40 -0.98 2.36
C LEU A 3 -11.45 -0.17 1.59
N ILE A 4 -11.58 -0.40 0.30
CA ILE A 4 -12.61 0.23 -0.54
C ILE A 4 -14.01 -0.06 0.01
N LYS A 5 -14.28 -1.32 0.38
CA LYS A 5 -15.59 -1.73 0.88
C LYS A 5 -15.87 -1.28 2.30
N GLU A 6 -14.87 -1.22 3.17
CA GLU A 6 -15.08 -1.06 4.62
C GLU A 6 -14.65 0.31 5.16
N ALA A 7 -13.75 1.03 4.48
CA ALA A 7 -13.12 2.23 5.01
C ALA A 7 -13.27 3.47 4.12
N PHE A 8 -13.31 3.30 2.79
CA PHE A 8 -13.35 4.41 1.83
C PHE A 8 -14.75 4.59 1.20
N GLN A 9 -15.80 4.17 1.92
CA GLN A 9 -17.17 4.31 1.44
C GLN A 9 -17.52 5.79 1.27
N GLY A 10 -18.11 6.14 0.12
CA GLY A 10 -18.52 7.50 -0.18
C GLY A 10 -17.39 8.41 -0.69
N GLU A 11 -16.15 7.94 -0.72
CA GLU A 11 -15.05 8.66 -1.38
C GLU A 11 -15.04 8.36 -2.90
N LYS A 12 -14.71 9.38 -3.70
CA LYS A 12 -14.38 9.19 -5.12
C LYS A 12 -12.95 8.67 -5.24
N ILE A 13 -12.83 7.36 -5.42
CA ILE A 13 -11.53 6.68 -5.49
C ILE A 13 -11.11 6.48 -6.95
N VAL A 14 -9.86 6.79 -7.25
CA VAL A 14 -9.18 6.33 -8.47
C VAL A 14 -8.12 5.31 -8.08
N LEU A 15 -8.13 4.16 -8.75
CA LEU A 15 -7.13 3.12 -8.59
C LEU A 15 -6.20 3.11 -9.80
N ILE A 16 -4.90 3.18 -9.56
CA ILE A 16 -3.84 3.07 -10.56
C ILE A 16 -3.08 1.78 -10.28
N GLU A 17 -3.29 0.77 -11.12
CA GLU A 17 -2.59 -0.51 -11.10
C GLU A 17 -1.54 -0.55 -12.22
N ASN A 18 -0.38 -1.15 -11.96
CA ASN A 18 0.65 -1.35 -12.99
C ASN A 18 1.08 -2.83 -13.02
N GLU A 19 0.40 -3.67 -13.79
CA GLU A 19 0.81 -5.06 -14.04
C GLU A 19 1.75 -5.19 -15.26
N PHE A 20 2.73 -6.08 -15.16
CA PHE A 20 3.49 -6.57 -16.32
C PHE A 20 2.73 -7.77 -16.92
N GLY A 21 2.04 -7.54 -18.04
CA GLY A 21 1.28 -8.58 -18.76
C GLY A 21 -0.14 -8.11 -19.03
N GLU A 22 -0.62 -8.29 -20.26
CA GLU A 22 -2.00 -7.96 -20.67
C GLU A 22 -3.05 -8.66 -19.79
N ILE A 23 -3.75 -7.94 -18.92
CA ILE A 23 -5.10 -8.24 -18.40
C ILE A 23 -5.69 -6.87 -18.02
N GLY A 24 -6.80 -6.35 -18.54
CA GLY A 24 -8.05 -6.98 -18.94
C GLY A 24 -9.17 -6.47 -18.02
N ILE A 25 -9.59 -5.21 -18.22
CA ILE A 25 -10.83 -4.55 -17.77
C ILE A 25 -11.75 -5.46 -16.92
N ASP A 26 -11.62 -5.44 -15.60
CA ASP A 26 -12.72 -5.84 -14.70
C ASP A 26 -13.55 -4.60 -14.33
N GLY A 27 -14.10 -3.97 -15.39
CA GLY A 27 -14.91 -2.75 -15.30
C GLY A 27 -16.33 -2.97 -14.77
N GLY A 28 -16.72 -4.21 -14.47
CA GLY A 28 -18.07 -4.57 -14.03
C GLY A 28 -18.34 -4.22 -12.56
N PHE A 29 -17.43 -4.59 -11.65
CA PHE A 29 -17.62 -4.38 -10.21
C PHE A 29 -17.26 -2.96 -9.76
N MET A 30 -16.31 -2.31 -10.43
CA MET A 30 -15.76 -1.02 -10.00
C MET A 30 -16.69 0.19 -10.28
N ARG A 31 -17.63 0.05 -11.21
CA ARG A 31 -18.67 1.06 -11.45
C ARG A 31 -19.69 1.17 -10.31
N GLU A 32 -19.99 0.08 -9.61
CA GLU A 32 -20.93 0.08 -8.47
C GLU A 32 -20.36 0.79 -7.24
N ALA A 33 -19.04 0.90 -7.13
CA ALA A 33 -18.34 1.60 -6.05
C ALA A 33 -17.94 3.05 -6.43
N GLY A 34 -18.33 3.56 -7.60
CA GLY A 34 -17.96 4.91 -8.06
C GLY A 34 -16.50 5.07 -8.50
N ILE A 35 -15.81 3.96 -8.79
CA ILE A 35 -14.37 3.93 -9.07
C ILE A 35 -14.12 4.07 -10.57
N GLN A 36 -13.32 5.05 -10.97
CA GLN A 36 -12.80 5.19 -12.32
C GLN A 36 -11.38 4.64 -12.38
N VAL A 37 -11.19 3.58 -13.15
CA VAL A 37 -9.89 2.92 -13.38
C VAL A 37 -9.30 3.50 -14.66
N ASN A 38 -8.06 4.00 -14.60
CA ASN A 38 -7.30 4.34 -15.80
C ASN A 38 -6.12 3.39 -15.91
N GLU A 39 -6.14 2.57 -16.96
CA GLU A 39 -4.98 1.76 -17.36
C GLU A 39 -3.94 2.66 -18.02
N LEU A 40 -2.70 2.64 -17.53
CA LEU A 40 -1.58 3.26 -18.20
C LEU A 40 -1.05 2.33 -19.29
N ASN A 41 -1.66 2.40 -20.48
CA ASN A 41 -1.13 1.75 -21.68
C ASN A 41 0.12 2.49 -22.18
N SER A 42 1.26 2.27 -21.53
CA SER A 42 2.63 2.38 -22.10
C SER A 42 3.70 2.09 -21.02
N GLY A 43 4.03 0.79 -20.85
CA GLY A 43 5.33 0.27 -20.43
C GLY A 43 5.87 0.61 -19.03
N CYS A 44 5.97 -0.38 -18.13
CA CYS A 44 7.07 -0.55 -17.15
C CYS A 44 7.52 0.67 -16.29
N ILE A 45 6.90 0.89 -15.11
CA ILE A 45 7.42 1.77 -14.05
C ILE A 45 8.69 1.17 -13.41
N CYS A 46 9.82 1.11 -14.11
CA CYS A 46 11.06 0.74 -13.41
C CYS A 46 12.31 1.57 -13.74
N CYS A 47 12.47 2.25 -14.88
CA CYS A 47 13.66 3.11 -15.09
C CYS A 47 13.44 4.33 -16.00
N SER A 48 12.40 4.34 -16.84
CA SER A 48 12.14 5.41 -17.83
C SER A 48 10.90 6.27 -17.51
N LEU A 49 10.17 5.91 -16.44
CA LEU A 49 8.73 6.22 -16.33
C LEU A 49 8.31 7.23 -15.26
N VAL A 50 9.24 7.79 -14.49
CA VAL A 50 8.89 8.76 -13.45
C VAL A 50 8.21 10.00 -14.06
N GLY A 51 8.66 10.43 -15.25
CA GLY A 51 8.01 11.50 -16.00
C GLY A 51 6.59 11.15 -16.46
N ASP A 52 6.43 9.99 -17.10
CA ASP A 52 5.13 9.54 -17.62
C ASP A 52 4.12 9.27 -16.51
N PHE A 53 4.56 8.72 -15.37
CA PHE A 53 3.72 8.51 -14.21
C PHE A 53 3.26 9.82 -13.57
N ARG A 54 4.13 10.84 -13.48
CA ARG A 54 3.74 12.18 -13.01
C ARG A 54 2.68 12.81 -13.92
N GLU A 55 2.88 12.75 -15.23
CA GLU A 55 1.93 13.30 -16.20
C GLU A 55 0.60 12.55 -16.19
N ALA A 56 0.63 11.22 -16.02
CA ALA A 56 -0.57 10.42 -15.82
C ALA A 56 -1.33 10.81 -14.54
N LEU A 57 -0.61 10.96 -13.43
CA LEU A 57 -1.19 11.34 -12.15
C LEU A 57 -1.83 12.73 -12.23
N LYS A 58 -1.18 13.70 -12.89
CA LYS A 58 -1.76 15.03 -13.14
C LYS A 58 -3.07 14.94 -13.92
N LYS A 59 -3.09 14.20 -15.03
CA LYS A 59 -4.31 13.99 -15.83
C LYS A 59 -5.43 13.35 -15.02
N VAL A 60 -5.11 12.39 -14.15
CA VAL A 60 -6.10 11.77 -13.26
C VAL A 60 -6.72 12.81 -12.32
N VAL A 61 -5.89 13.62 -11.68
CA VAL A 61 -6.34 14.65 -10.74
C VAL A 61 -7.22 15.68 -11.44
N GLU A 62 -6.78 16.18 -12.60
CA GLU A 62 -7.50 17.19 -13.38
C GLU A 62 -8.79 16.66 -14.02
N ALA A 63 -8.80 15.42 -14.52
CA ALA A 63 -9.98 14.86 -15.17
C ALA A 63 -11.04 14.41 -14.15
N TYR A 64 -10.59 13.81 -13.05
CA TYR A 64 -11.48 13.09 -12.16
C TYR A 64 -11.69 13.76 -10.81
N HIS A 65 -10.81 14.67 -10.36
CA HIS A 65 -10.94 15.32 -9.05
C HIS A 65 -11.25 14.31 -7.92
N PRO A 66 -10.43 13.24 -7.76
CA PRO A 66 -10.72 12.20 -6.78
C PRO A 66 -10.47 12.66 -5.35
N ASP A 67 -11.21 12.10 -4.39
CA ASP A 67 -10.92 12.26 -2.96
C ASP A 67 -9.68 11.44 -2.56
N ARG A 68 -9.47 10.29 -3.21
CA ARG A 68 -8.35 9.39 -2.94
C ARG A 68 -7.83 8.73 -4.21
N ILE A 69 -6.50 8.63 -4.30
CA ILE A 69 -5.82 7.86 -5.33
C ILE A 69 -5.11 6.70 -4.65
N LEU A 70 -5.44 5.48 -5.05
CA LEU A 70 -4.75 4.26 -4.63
C LEU A 70 -3.78 3.87 -5.74
N ILE A 71 -2.51 3.67 -5.41
CA ILE A 71 -1.48 3.29 -6.35
C ILE A 71 -0.96 1.91 -5.96
N GLU A 72 -1.13 0.94 -6.84
CA GLU A 72 -0.56 -0.40 -6.72
C GLU A 72 0.57 -0.54 -7.75
N PRO A 73 1.82 -0.25 -7.36
CA PRO A 73 2.95 -0.36 -8.27
C PRO A 73 3.24 -1.83 -8.58
N SER A 74 3.96 -2.07 -9.67
CA SER A 74 4.45 -3.42 -9.97
C SER A 74 5.38 -3.91 -8.86
N GLY A 75 5.34 -5.20 -8.54
CA GLY A 75 6.19 -5.82 -7.49
C GLY A 75 7.71 -5.74 -7.74
N VAL A 76 8.13 -5.14 -8.85
CA VAL A 76 9.54 -4.93 -9.24
C VAL A 76 9.97 -3.45 -9.19
N GLY A 77 9.09 -2.55 -8.74
CA GLY A 77 9.38 -1.13 -8.56
C GLY A 77 9.96 -0.80 -7.18
N LYS A 78 10.62 0.35 -7.07
CA LYS A 78 11.03 0.95 -5.79
C LYS A 78 9.89 1.80 -5.23
N LEU A 79 9.66 1.70 -3.92
CA LEU A 79 8.65 2.53 -3.25
C LEU A 79 9.11 3.99 -3.24
N SER A 80 10.42 4.23 -3.08
CA SER A 80 11.01 5.57 -3.07
C SER A 80 10.82 6.35 -4.38
N ASP A 81 10.77 5.66 -5.53
CA ASP A 81 10.52 6.29 -6.82
C ASP A 81 9.06 6.72 -6.97
N VAL A 82 8.12 5.89 -6.51
CA VAL A 82 6.69 6.18 -6.53
C VAL A 82 6.37 7.35 -5.60
N THR A 83 6.87 7.33 -4.37
CA THR A 83 6.64 8.42 -3.40
C THR A 83 7.18 9.75 -3.92
N ARG A 84 8.42 9.78 -4.45
CA ARG A 84 9.01 10.97 -5.07
C ARG A 84 8.25 11.47 -6.29
N ALA A 85 7.61 10.57 -7.04
CA ALA A 85 6.77 10.96 -8.15
C ALA A 85 5.50 11.68 -7.69
N VAL A 86 4.83 11.13 -6.67
CA VAL A 86 3.62 11.72 -6.05
C VAL A 86 3.95 13.07 -5.41
N GLU A 87 5.03 13.16 -4.64
CA GLU A 87 5.48 14.42 -4.02
C GLU A 87 5.72 15.51 -5.06
N GLY A 88 6.39 15.17 -6.17
CA GLY A 88 6.62 16.13 -7.26
C GLY A 88 5.33 16.60 -7.96
N VAL A 89 4.25 15.80 -7.96
CA VAL A 89 2.94 16.27 -8.45
C VAL A 89 2.27 17.20 -7.43
N GLY A 90 2.40 16.89 -6.14
CA GLY A 90 1.88 17.70 -5.04
C GLY A 90 2.46 19.11 -4.94
N GLU A 91 3.61 19.37 -5.58
CA GLU A 91 4.16 20.73 -5.74
C GLU A 91 3.29 21.63 -6.63
N THR A 92 2.48 21.05 -7.52
CA THR A 92 1.71 21.79 -8.55
C THR A 92 0.22 21.59 -8.49
N LEU A 93 -0.24 20.47 -7.92
CA LEU A 93 -1.65 20.10 -7.80
C LEU A 93 -1.99 19.83 -6.32
N PRO A 94 -3.28 19.92 -5.94
CA PRO A 94 -3.73 19.69 -4.56
C PRO A 94 -3.73 18.19 -4.21
N VAL A 95 -2.55 17.57 -4.26
CA VAL A 95 -2.31 16.16 -3.97
C VAL A 95 -1.25 16.08 -2.89
N SER A 96 -1.48 15.24 -1.88
CA SER A 96 -0.51 14.95 -0.84
C SER A 96 -0.31 13.46 -0.69
N LEU A 97 0.95 13.03 -0.57
CA LEU A 97 1.25 11.66 -0.17
C LEU A 97 0.73 11.42 1.25
N ASN A 98 -0.20 10.47 1.40
CA ASN A 98 -0.81 10.14 2.69
C ASN A 98 -0.12 8.94 3.35
N SER A 99 -0.23 7.78 2.73
CA SER A 99 0.25 6.51 3.27
C SER A 99 1.09 5.77 2.22
N PHE A 100 2.20 5.17 2.65
CA PHE A 100 3.12 4.44 1.78
C PHE A 100 3.46 3.10 2.44
N VAL A 101 2.76 2.07 1.98
CA VAL A 101 2.57 0.81 2.72
C VAL A 101 3.15 -0.35 1.94
N THR A 102 3.88 -1.22 2.63
CA THR A 102 4.41 -2.45 2.05
C THR A 102 3.71 -3.66 2.63
N VAL A 103 3.20 -4.53 1.77
CA VAL A 103 2.65 -5.83 2.16
C VAL A 103 3.72 -6.89 1.98
N ALA A 104 4.15 -7.53 3.07
CA ALA A 104 5.21 -8.53 3.05
C ALA A 104 4.69 -9.91 3.47
N ASP A 105 4.92 -10.94 2.67
CA ASP A 105 4.64 -12.33 3.09
C ASP A 105 5.63 -12.76 4.16
N VAL A 106 5.11 -13.05 5.36
CA VAL A 106 5.88 -13.50 6.53
C VAL A 106 6.76 -14.71 6.22
N ASN A 107 6.35 -15.56 5.28
CA ASN A 107 7.06 -16.77 4.92
C ASN A 107 8.29 -16.49 4.05
N LYS A 108 8.30 -15.36 3.34
CA LYS A 108 9.21 -15.07 2.24
C LYS A 108 10.16 -13.89 2.49
N VAL A 109 9.96 -13.08 3.54
CA VAL A 109 10.80 -11.91 3.86
C VAL A 109 12.30 -12.16 3.65
N LYS A 110 12.87 -13.15 4.35
CA LYS A 110 14.30 -13.50 4.23
C LYS A 110 14.72 -13.91 2.80
N MET A 111 13.85 -14.64 2.11
CA MET A 111 14.10 -15.09 0.73
C MET A 111 14.08 -13.90 -0.23
N TYR A 112 13.11 -13.00 -0.08
CA TYR A 112 12.97 -11.84 -0.97
C TYR A 112 14.02 -10.78 -0.72
N MET A 113 14.39 -10.51 0.53
CA MET A 113 15.56 -9.67 0.84
C MET A 113 16.83 -10.20 0.14
N LYS A 114 17.04 -11.53 0.14
CA LYS A 114 18.20 -12.13 -0.53
C LYS A 114 18.12 -12.07 -2.06
N ASN A 115 16.96 -12.36 -2.63
CA ASN A 115 16.82 -12.58 -4.07
C ASN A 115 16.55 -11.29 -4.86
N PHE A 116 15.83 -10.34 -4.28
CA PHE A 116 15.45 -9.07 -4.91
C PHE A 116 16.26 -7.88 -4.38
N GLY A 117 17.03 -8.09 -3.30
CA GLY A 117 18.06 -7.17 -2.83
C GLY A 117 17.54 -5.75 -2.68
N GLU A 118 18.16 -4.83 -3.43
CA GLU A 118 17.86 -3.40 -3.40
C GLU A 118 16.38 -3.07 -3.60
N PHE A 119 15.64 -3.78 -4.46
CA PHE A 119 14.23 -3.47 -4.70
C PHE A 119 13.36 -3.79 -3.50
N TYR A 120 13.55 -4.96 -2.90
CA TYR A 120 12.78 -5.36 -1.72
C TYR A 120 13.20 -4.56 -0.49
N ASP A 121 14.50 -4.32 -0.32
CA ASP A 121 15.01 -3.49 0.76
C ASP A 121 14.52 -2.04 0.66
N ASP A 122 14.40 -1.47 -0.55
CA ASP A 122 13.83 -0.15 -0.78
C ASP A 122 12.35 -0.09 -0.35
N GLN A 123 11.54 -1.07 -0.78
CA GLN A 123 10.13 -1.17 -0.40
C GLN A 123 9.94 -1.28 1.12
N ILE A 124 10.81 -2.02 1.81
CA ILE A 124 10.75 -2.15 3.27
C ILE A 124 11.24 -0.87 3.96
N SER A 125 12.40 -0.34 3.57
CA SER A 125 13.04 0.81 4.23
C SER A 125 12.30 2.13 4.06
N HIS A 126 11.54 2.29 2.98
CA HIS A 126 10.78 3.51 2.72
C HIS A 126 9.33 3.44 3.15
N ALA A 127 8.83 2.32 3.68
CA ALA A 127 7.43 2.18 4.12
C ALA A 127 7.16 2.91 5.45
N SER A 128 5.98 3.54 5.60
CA SER A 128 5.48 4.07 6.88
C SER A 128 4.86 2.97 7.72
N CYS A 129 4.21 2.03 7.04
CA CYS A 129 3.56 0.87 7.61
C CYS A 129 3.89 -0.37 6.78
N ILE A 130 4.16 -1.49 7.46
CA ILE A 130 4.41 -2.78 6.85
C ILE A 130 3.38 -3.76 7.38
N ILE A 131 2.59 -4.34 6.49
CA ILE A 131 1.58 -5.34 6.84
C ILE A 131 2.16 -6.72 6.51
N LEU A 132 2.33 -7.56 7.53
CA LEU A 132 2.69 -8.95 7.32
C LEU A 132 1.46 -9.74 6.90
N SER A 133 1.53 -10.31 5.69
CA SER A 133 0.50 -11.22 5.18
C SER A 133 0.82 -12.68 5.53
N ARG A 134 -0.23 -13.53 5.49
CA ARG A 134 -0.17 -14.98 5.76
C ARG A 134 0.26 -15.34 7.18
N THR A 135 0.10 -14.42 8.13
CA THR A 135 0.45 -14.60 9.53
C THR A 135 -0.41 -15.66 10.22
N GLY A 136 -1.70 -15.80 9.86
CA GLY A 136 -2.57 -16.85 10.40
C GLY A 136 -2.12 -18.30 10.11
N SER A 137 -1.19 -18.50 9.16
CA SER A 137 -0.60 -19.82 8.85
C SER A 137 0.87 -19.97 9.31
N ALA A 138 1.44 -18.95 9.93
CA ALA A 138 2.83 -18.92 10.34
C ALA A 138 2.96 -19.11 11.85
N ASP A 139 4.01 -19.82 12.28
CA ASP A 139 4.31 -19.92 13.70
C ASP A 139 4.89 -18.60 14.27
N GLU A 140 4.77 -18.41 15.59
CA GLU A 140 5.21 -17.18 16.27
C GLU A 140 6.70 -16.89 16.06
N LYS A 141 7.55 -17.93 15.97
CA LYS A 141 8.98 -17.76 15.75
C LYS A 141 9.28 -17.22 14.36
N LYS A 142 8.50 -17.65 13.36
CA LYS A 142 8.58 -17.19 11.98
C LYS A 142 8.16 -15.74 11.85
N VAL A 143 7.06 -15.37 12.52
CA VAL A 143 6.60 -13.97 12.60
C VAL A 143 7.68 -13.11 13.27
N ALA A 144 8.18 -13.50 14.44
CA ALA A 144 9.23 -12.76 15.16
C ALA A 144 10.52 -12.60 14.32
N ALA A 145 10.93 -13.64 13.60
CA ALA A 145 12.09 -13.57 12.71
C ALA A 145 11.88 -12.62 11.54
N ALA A 146 10.68 -12.59 10.95
CA ALA A 146 10.33 -11.66 9.88
C ALA A 146 10.33 -10.21 10.39
N VAL A 147 9.73 -9.96 11.56
CA VAL A 147 9.70 -8.65 12.22
C VAL A 147 11.12 -8.16 12.48
N ALA A 148 12.00 -8.99 13.04
CA ALA A 148 13.39 -8.60 13.34
C ALA A 148 14.16 -8.17 12.07
N LEU A 149 14.01 -8.92 10.97
CA LEU A 149 14.62 -8.58 9.69
C LEU A 149 14.09 -7.27 9.12
N ILE A 150 12.78 -7.04 9.23
CA ILE A 150 12.14 -5.81 8.77
C ILE A 150 12.61 -4.62 9.61
N GLN A 151 12.66 -4.76 10.94
CA GLN A 151 13.11 -3.71 11.86
C GLN A 151 14.59 -3.33 11.65
N GLU A 152 15.44 -4.28 11.27
CA GLU A 152 16.83 -4.01 10.90
C GLU A 152 16.92 -3.03 9.70
N LYS A 153 15.98 -3.16 8.75
CA LYS A 153 15.92 -2.30 7.56
C LYS A 153 15.13 -1.02 7.78
N ASN A 154 14.10 -1.06 8.63
CA ASN A 154 13.21 0.05 8.90
C ASN A 154 12.81 0.08 10.39
N PRO A 155 13.57 0.78 11.24
CA PRO A 155 13.29 0.84 12.68
C PRO A 155 12.10 1.74 13.04
N THR A 156 11.58 2.54 12.09
CA THR A 156 10.53 3.53 12.33
C THR A 156 9.15 3.11 11.81
N ALA A 157 9.10 2.09 10.94
CA ALA A 157 7.85 1.57 10.40
C ALA A 157 6.95 0.95 11.47
N THR A 158 5.66 1.19 11.33
CA THR A 158 4.64 0.44 12.08
C THR A 158 4.46 -0.93 11.43
N ILE A 159 4.67 -2.02 12.17
CA ILE A 159 4.57 -3.39 11.63
C ILE A 159 3.30 -4.06 12.16
N VAL A 160 2.39 -4.40 11.25
CA VAL A 160 1.16 -5.14 11.57
C VAL A 160 1.42 -6.63 11.40
N THR A 161 1.29 -7.38 12.50
CA THR A 161 1.47 -8.84 12.53
C THR A 161 0.16 -9.61 12.64
N THR A 162 -0.92 -8.95 13.08
CA THR A 162 -2.27 -9.51 13.13
C THR A 162 -2.74 -9.86 11.72
N ASP A 163 -3.41 -11.01 11.57
CA ASP A 163 -4.02 -11.38 10.30
C ASP A 163 -5.02 -10.30 9.86
N TRP A 164 -4.91 -9.81 8.63
CA TRP A 164 -5.78 -8.75 8.14
C TRP A 164 -7.27 -9.13 8.08
N ASN A 165 -7.61 -10.42 8.23
CA ASN A 165 -8.99 -10.88 8.29
C ASN A 165 -9.60 -10.62 9.67
N GLU A 166 -8.76 -10.48 10.69
CA GLU A 166 -9.14 -10.12 12.06
C GLU A 166 -9.20 -8.61 12.28
N LEU A 167 -8.76 -7.82 11.28
CA LEU A 167 -8.81 -6.36 11.31
C LEU A 167 -9.95 -5.85 10.43
N THR A 168 -10.63 -4.80 10.88
CA THR A 168 -11.55 -4.03 10.04
C THR A 168 -10.78 -3.11 9.09
N GLY A 169 -11.41 -2.71 7.99
CA GLY A 169 -10.81 -1.72 7.08
C GLY A 169 -10.42 -0.42 7.79
N ALA A 170 -11.23 0.05 8.74
CA ALA A 170 -10.94 1.24 9.54
C ALA A 170 -9.70 1.07 10.42
N GLN A 171 -9.53 -0.09 11.08
CA GLN A 171 -8.34 -0.39 11.86
C GLN A 171 -7.09 -0.41 10.97
N ILE A 172 -7.16 -1.03 9.78
CA ILE A 172 -6.03 -1.05 8.84
C ILE A 172 -5.65 0.38 8.43
N VAL A 173 -6.62 1.21 8.04
CA VAL A 173 -6.36 2.61 7.65
C VAL A 173 -5.76 3.42 8.80
N SER A 174 -6.27 3.26 10.02
CA SER A 174 -5.71 3.94 11.20
C SER A 174 -4.23 3.65 11.41
N VAL A 175 -3.81 2.40 11.16
CA VAL A 175 -2.41 2.00 11.29
C VAL A 175 -1.57 2.56 10.13
N MET A 176 -2.10 2.49 8.90
CA MET A 176 -1.42 3.01 7.70
C MET A 176 -1.12 4.51 7.82
N ASP A 177 -2.08 5.29 8.29
CA ASP A 177 -2.00 6.75 8.45
C ASP A 177 -1.09 7.18 9.61
N GLY A 178 -0.48 6.24 10.34
CA GLY A 178 0.49 6.56 11.39
C GLY A 178 -0.13 7.25 12.61
N LYS A 179 -1.44 7.15 12.82
CA LYS A 179 -2.12 7.60 14.05
C LYS A 179 -1.80 6.62 15.19
N ARG A 180 -0.54 6.63 15.64
CA ARG A 180 0.00 5.72 16.67
C ARG A 180 -0.86 5.70 17.95
N ASP A 181 -1.45 6.84 18.30
CA ASP A 181 -2.31 6.97 19.48
C ASP A 181 -3.64 6.19 19.33
N LEU A 182 -4.22 6.18 18.12
CA LEU A 182 -5.50 5.51 17.86
C LEU A 182 -5.36 3.99 17.74
N VAL A 183 -4.20 3.50 17.29
CA VAL A 183 -3.93 2.05 17.15
C VAL A 183 -3.82 1.38 18.52
N ALA A 184 -3.16 2.03 19.48
CA ALA A 184 -3.09 1.52 20.86
C ALA A 184 -4.48 1.47 21.52
N GLU A 185 -5.31 2.47 21.26
CA GLU A 185 -6.68 2.58 21.79
C GLU A 185 -7.60 1.50 21.15
N LEU A 186 -7.59 1.36 19.82
CA LEU A 186 -8.39 0.37 19.10
C LEU A 186 -8.00 -1.09 19.39
N LEU A 187 -6.71 -1.36 19.63
CA LEU A 187 -6.25 -2.70 20.05
C LEU A 187 -6.70 -3.03 21.47
N SER A 188 -6.75 -2.03 22.35
CA SER A 188 -7.26 -2.21 23.73
C SER A 188 -8.77 -2.48 23.75
N GLU A 189 -9.54 -1.82 22.87
CA GLU A 189 -10.98 -2.03 22.73
C GLU A 189 -11.31 -3.41 22.12
N ALA A 190 -10.55 -3.86 21.11
CA ALA A 190 -10.74 -5.18 20.51
C ALA A 190 -10.42 -6.32 21.50
N GLN A 191 -9.44 -6.12 22.39
CA GLN A 191 -9.12 -7.06 23.47
C GLN A 191 -10.17 -7.05 24.57
N ALA A 192 -10.72 -5.88 24.92
CA ALA A 192 -11.79 -5.75 25.92
C ALA A 192 -13.15 -6.30 25.43
N SER A 193 -13.37 -6.34 24.12
CA SER A 193 -14.62 -6.87 23.52
C SER A 193 -14.64 -8.40 23.41
N ASN A 194 -13.48 -9.04 23.56
CA ASN A 194 -13.27 -10.49 23.45
C ASN A 194 -12.94 -11.16 24.81
N ALA A 195 -13.04 -10.42 25.92
CA ALA A 195 -12.84 -10.88 27.30
C ALA A 195 -14.17 -10.86 28.06
#